data_AF-X1MRA6-F1
#
_entry.id   AF-X1MRA6-F1
#
_cell.length_a   1.000
_cell.length_b   1.000
_cell.length_c   1.000
_cell.angle_alpha   90.00
_cell.angle_beta   90.00
_cell.angle_gamma   90.00
#
_symmetry.space_group_name_H-M   'P 1'
#
loop_
_entity.id
_entity.type
_entity.pdbx_description
1 polymer ?
#
loop_
_entity_poly.entity_id
_entity_poly.type
_entity_poly.pdbx_seq_one_letter_code
_entity_poly.pdbx_strand_id
1 'polypeptide(L)' 'ADDIKKIKETPENILAYQYDFVLNGVEIGGGSIRTTNLDVLTAVFEVLGHKIYLDTI' A
#
# COMPACT_ATOMS: atom_id res chain seq x y z
N ALA A 1 2.58 -13.02 -0.28
CA ALA A 1 2.37 -12.83 -1.72
C ALA A 1 1.17 -11.91 -1.84
N ASP A 2 1.39 -10.71 -2.38
CA ASP A 2 0.38 -9.65 -2.39
C ASP A 2 -0.81 -10.07 -3.25
N ASP A 3 -1.97 -10.20 -2.62
CA ASP A 3 -3.20 -10.60 -3.28
C ASP A 3 -3.91 -9.34 -3.80
N ILE A 4 -3.64 -9.00 -5.06
CA ILE A 4 -4.22 -7.83 -5.75
C ILE A 4 -5.75 -7.83 -5.64
N LYS A 5 -6.38 -9.02 -5.61
CA LYS A 5 -7.83 -9.12 -5.48
C LYS A 5 -8.31 -8.60 -4.13
N LYS A 6 -7.63 -8.99 -3.05
CA LYS A 6 -7.93 -8.47 -1.71
C LYS A 6 -7.72 -6.97 -1.62
N ILE A 7 -6.68 -6.44 -2.28
CA ILE A 7 -6.41 -4.99 -2.30
C ILE A 7 -7.63 -4.25 -2.86
N LYS A 8 -8.23 -4.75 -3.94
CA LYS A 8 -9.37 -4.10 -4.60
C LYS A 8 -10.71 -4.31 -3.88
N GLU A 9 -10.94 -5.50 -3.33
CA GLU A 9 -12.26 -5.88 -2.78
C GLU A 9 -12.39 -5.68 -1.27
N THR A 10 -11.31 -5.91 -0.50
CA THR A 10 -11.31 -5.90 0.98
C THR A 10 -9.99 -5.32 1.54
N PRO A 11 -9.60 -4.10 1.15
CA PRO A 11 -8.31 -3.50 1.51
C PRO A 11 -8.08 -3.40 3.02
N GLU A 12 -9.13 -3.24 3.81
CA GLU A 12 -9.09 -3.12 5.27
C GLU A 12 -8.57 -4.37 5.98
N ASN A 13 -8.63 -5.54 5.33
CA ASN A 13 -8.18 -6.81 5.90
C ASN A 13 -6.70 -7.10 5.59
N ILE A 14 -6.00 -6.15 4.95
CA ILE A 14 -4.60 -6.31 4.55
C ILE A 14 -3.70 -5.64 5.57
N LEU A 15 -2.72 -6.41 6.06
CA LEU A 15 -1.66 -5.88 6.89
C LEU A 15 -0.55 -5.31 6.01
N ALA A 16 -0.18 -4.05 6.26
CA ALA A 16 0.97 -3.42 5.63
C ALA A 16 2.27 -3.83 6.33
N TYR A 17 3.36 -3.95 5.57
CA TYR A 17 4.71 -4.06 6.12
C TYR A 17 5.26 -2.68 6.52
N GLN A 18 4.50 -2.00 7.39
CA GLN A 18 4.85 -0.72 8.00
C GLN A 18 5.34 -0.93 9.42
N TYR A 19 6.23 -0.06 9.88
CA TYR A 19 6.74 -0.03 11.24
C TYR A 19 6.84 1.42 11.71
N ASP A 20 6.55 1.62 13.00
CA ASP A 20 6.68 2.90 13.69
C ASP A 20 7.64 2.71 14.88
N PHE A 21 8.52 3.68 15.09
CA PHE A 21 9.45 3.73 16.21
C PHE A 21 8.92 4.71 17.27
N VAL A 22 8.60 4.16 18.45
CA VAL A 22 7.98 4.90 19.54
C VAL A 22 8.91 4.93 20.75
N LEU A 23 9.07 6.12 21.34
CA LEU A 23 9.82 6.33 22.57
C LEU A 23 8.97 7.11 23.58
N ASN A 24 8.80 6.55 24.78
CA ASN A 24 8.04 7.16 25.88
C ASN A 24 6.62 7.62 25.49
N GLY A 25 5.96 6.86 24.61
CA GLY A 25 4.61 7.17 24.14
C GLY A 25 4.53 8.19 23.01
N VAL A 26 5.67 8.65 22.47
CA VAL A 26 5.72 9.57 21.33
C VAL A 26 6.34 8.86 20.12
N GLU A 27 5.72 9.01 18.95
CA GLU A 27 6.29 8.55 17.68
C GLU A 27 7.52 9.39 17.31
N ILE A 28 8.64 8.72 17.12
CA ILE A 28 9.92 9.34 16.74
C ILE A 28 10.13 9.24 15.22
N GLY A 29 9.53 8.25 14.57
CA GLY A 29 9.48 8.14 13.12
C GLY A 29 8.93 6.79 12.69
N GLY A 30 8.67 6.66 11.39
CA GLY A 30 8.11 5.44 10.80
C GLY A 30 8.61 5.19 9.40
N GLY A 31 8.34 4.00 8.89
CA GLY A 31 8.73 3.56 7.57
C GLY A 31 8.01 2.31 7.12
N SER A 32 8.22 1.92 5.88
CA SER A 32 7.66 0.68 5.36
C SER A 32 8.62 0.03 4.38
N ILE A 33 8.48 -1.28 4.20
CA ILE A 33 9.00 -1.93 3.02
C ILE A 33 8.25 -1.36 1.81
N ARG A 34 8.98 -1.00 0.76
CA ARG A 34 8.40 -0.46 -0.47
C ARG A 34 8.17 -1.60 -1.45
N THR A 35 6.99 -1.65 -2.05
CA THR A 35 6.72 -2.57 -3.15
C THR A 35 7.46 -2.11 -4.39
N THR A 36 8.02 -3.07 -5.13
CA THR A 36 8.57 -2.87 -6.47
C THR A 36 7.65 -3.46 -7.55
N ASN A 37 6.52 -4.03 -7.16
CA ASN A 37 5.54 -4.58 -8.07
C ASN A 37 4.57 -3.49 -8.55
N LEU A 38 4.61 -3.21 -9.86
CA LEU A 38 3.80 -2.18 -10.50
C LEU A 38 2.29 -2.47 -10.38
N ASP A 39 1.87 -3.74 -10.47
CA ASP A 39 0.46 -4.11 -10.42
C ASP A 39 -0.13 -3.87 -9.03
N VAL A 40 0.66 -4.16 -7.98
CA VAL A 40 0.28 -3.86 -6.59
C VAL A 40 0.15 -2.36 -6.38
N LEU A 41 1.13 -1.58 -6.85
CA LEU A 41 1.08 -0.12 -6.76
C LEU A 41 -0.13 0.45 -7.50
N THR A 42 -0.40 -0.04 -8.71
CA THR A 42 -1.54 0.36 -9.55
C THR A 42 -2.86 0.06 -8.85
N ALA A 43 -3.01 -1.16 -8.31
CA ALA A 43 -4.21 -1.55 -7.57
C ALA A 43 -4.45 -0.67 -6.34
N VAL A 44 -3.40 -0.30 -5.59
CA VAL A 44 -3.51 0.64 -4.47
C VAL A 44 -4.00 2.01 -4.93
N PHE A 45 -3.45 2.56 -6.00
CA PHE A 45 -3.89 3.85 -6.53
C PHE A 45 -5.34 3.84 -7.03
N GLU A 46 -5.79 2.75 -7.68
CA GLU A 46 -7.17 2.57 -8.09
C GLU A 46 -8.13 2.60 -6.88
N VAL A 47 -7.78 1.89 -5.80
CA VAL A 47 -8.56 1.88 -4.55
C VAL A 47 -8.62 3.26 -3.90
N LEU A 48 -7.54 4.05 -4.01
CA LEU A 48 -7.51 5.45 -3.57
C LEU A 48 -8.31 6.40 -4.49
N GLY A 49 -8.91 5.90 -5.58
CA GLY A 49 -9.79 6.66 -6.47
C GLY A 49 -9.08 7.29 -7.67
N HIS A 50 -7.83 6.92 -7.95
CA HIS A 50 -7.12 7.40 -9.12
C HIS A 50 -7.33 6.48 -10.33
N LYS A 51 -7.59 7.08 -11.50
CA LYS A 51 -7.58 6.35 -12.78
C LYS A 51 -6.17 6.33 -13.33
N ILE A 52 -5.60 5.14 -13.45
CA ILE A 52 -4.31 4.95 -14.09
C ILE A 52 -4.55 4.49 -15.52
N TYR A 53 -4.09 5.27 -16.48
CA TYR A 53 -4.14 4.96 -17.91
C TYR A 53 -2.77 4.43 -18.33
N LEU A 54 -2.52 3.14 -18.12
CA LEU A 54 -1.24 2.50 -18.48
C LEU A 54 -1.12 2.33 -20.00
N ASP A 55 -2.26 2.25 -20.68
CA ASP A 55 -2.45 2.02 -22.10
C ASP A 55 -2.17 3.27 -22.98
N THR A 56 -1.78 4.39 -22.37
CA THR A 56 -1.39 5.63 -23.10
C THR A 56 0.13 5.76 -23.28
N ILE A 57 0.93 4.82 -22.77
CA ILE A 57 2.40 4.76 -22.91
C ILE A 57 2.76 3.54 -23.74
#